data_AF-A0A961LME8-F1
#
_entry.id   AF-A0A961LME8-F1
#
_cell.length_a   1.000
_cell.length_b   1.000
_cell.length_c   1.000
_cell.angle_alpha   90.00
_cell.angle_beta   90.00
_cell.angle_gamma   90.00
#
_symmetry.space_group_name_H-M   'P 1'
#
loop_
_entity.id
_entity.type
_entity.pdbx_description
1 polymer ?
#
loop_
_entity_poly.entity_id
_entity_poly.type
_entity_poly.pdbx_seq_one_letter_code
_entity_poly.pdbx_strand_id
1 'polypeptide(L)'
;MFIPFFLELKAARVPVSLREYLSLLEGMETGIADYDVEAFYYLARAALVKDERFIDRFDQVFAHAFRGVEAVSGEAAIDTMDLPEEWLRRLAEKHLTDEEKKLVESLGGFEKLMETLKKRLEEQKGRHQGGSKWIGTAGTSPFGAY
;
A
#
# COMPACT_ATOMS: atom_id res chain seq x y z
N MET A 1 -12.02 -8.25 5.35
CA MET A 1 -12.16 -6.80 5.60
C MET A 1 -13.35 -6.21 4.82
N PHE A 2 -13.38 -6.29 3.48
CA PHE A 2 -14.42 -5.62 2.67
C PHE A 2 -15.83 -6.22 2.75
N ILE A 3 -15.97 -7.54 2.96
CA ILE A 3 -17.28 -8.18 3.14
C ILE A 3 -17.99 -7.66 4.41
N PRO A 4 -17.36 -7.62 5.61
CA PRO A 4 -17.93 -6.96 6.78
C PRO A 4 -18.40 -5.52 6.51
N PHE A 5 -17.56 -4.70 5.89
CA PHE A 5 -17.90 -3.32 5.53
C PHE A 5 -19.14 -3.23 4.62
N PHE A 6 -19.22 -4.09 3.59
CA PHE A 6 -20.38 -4.18 2.71
C PHE A 6 -21.67 -4.58 3.46
N LEU A 7 -21.56 -5.49 4.43
CA LEU A 7 -22.70 -5.92 5.25
C LEU A 7 -23.14 -4.83 6.23
N GLU A 8 -22.21 -4.09 6.82
CA GLU A 8 -22.51 -2.94 7.68
C GLU A 8 -23.23 -1.82 6.90
N LEU A 9 -22.83 -1.54 5.66
CA LEU A 9 -23.55 -0.60 4.79
C LEU A 9 -24.99 -1.03 4.53
N LYS A 10 -25.22 -2.33 4.28
CA LYS A 10 -26.58 -2.87 4.16
C LYS A 10 -27.38 -2.74 5.46
N ALA A 11 -26.76 -3.03 6.60
CA ALA A 11 -27.39 -2.87 7.91
C ALA A 11 -27.77 -1.40 8.18
N ALA A 12 -26.94 -0.45 7.75
CA ALA A 12 -27.21 0.98 7.79
C ALA A 12 -28.21 1.47 6.71
N ARG A 13 -28.81 0.55 5.95
CA ARG A 13 -29.78 0.86 4.87
C ARG A 13 -29.20 1.75 3.77
N VAL A 14 -27.92 1.60 3.45
CA VAL A 14 -27.34 2.09 2.20
C VAL A 14 -27.67 1.06 1.11
N PRO A 15 -28.25 1.46 -0.04
CA PRO A 15 -28.75 0.53 -1.06
C PRO A 15 -27.62 -0.05 -1.93
N VAL A 16 -26.62 -0.68 -1.30
CA VAL A 16 -25.49 -1.29 -2.00
C VAL A 16 -25.87 -2.62 -2.65
N SER A 17 -25.39 -2.84 -3.87
CA SER A 17 -25.59 -4.04 -4.67
C SER A 17 -24.30 -4.86 -4.79
N LEU A 18 -24.45 -6.15 -5.14
CA LEU A 18 -23.29 -7.01 -5.39
C LEU A 18 -22.46 -6.52 -6.59
N ARG A 19 -23.11 -5.93 -7.60
CA ARG A 19 -22.42 -5.40 -8.78
C ARG A 19 -21.49 -4.24 -8.39
N GLU A 20 -21.98 -3.31 -7.58
CA GLU A 20 -21.17 -2.18 -7.09
C GLU A 20 -20.03 -2.65 -6.21
N TYR A 21 -20.27 -3.68 -5.39
CA TYR A 21 -19.21 -4.32 -4.61
C TYR A 21 -18.14 -4.95 -5.49
N LEU A 22 -18.51 -5.64 -6.58
CA LEU A 22 -17.56 -6.17 -7.54
C LEU A 22 -16.76 -5.05 -8.22
N SER A 23 -17.39 -3.94 -8.60
CA SER A 23 -16.68 -2.78 -9.16
C SER A 23 -15.70 -2.14 -8.19
N LEU A 24 -15.99 -2.13 -6.89
CA LEU A 24 -15.01 -1.71 -5.87
C LEU A 24 -13.80 -2.65 -5.86
N LEU A 25 -14.03 -3.96 -5.89
CA LEU A 25 -12.94 -4.95 -5.90
C LEU A 25 -12.07 -4.85 -7.17
N GLU A 26 -12.69 -4.64 -8.33
CA GLU A 26 -11.96 -4.38 -9.59
C GLU A 26 -11.07 -3.13 -9.45
N GLY A 27 -11.59 -2.04 -8.87
CA GLY A 27 -10.79 -0.83 -8.62
C GLY A 27 -9.61 -1.07 -7.68
N MET A 28 -9.79 -1.89 -6.65
CA MET A 28 -8.71 -2.29 -5.75
C MET A 28 -7.66 -3.16 -6.45
N GLU A 29 -8.07 -4.09 -7.31
CA GLU A 29 -7.15 -4.98 -8.05
C GLU A 29 -6.22 -4.18 -8.98
N THR A 30 -6.68 -3.03 -9.48
CA THR A 30 -5.85 -2.13 -10.30
C THR A 30 -4.88 -1.25 -9.49
N GLY A 31 -4.93 -1.29 -8.15
CA GLY A 31 -4.04 -0.51 -7.27
C GLY A 31 -4.36 0.97 -7.15
N ILE A 32 -5.58 1.41 -7.53
CA ILE A 32 -5.99 2.83 -7.50
C ILE A 32 -5.93 3.43 -6.08
N ALA A 33 -6.15 2.61 -5.05
CA ALA A 33 -6.21 3.04 -3.65
C ALA A 33 -5.19 2.28 -2.76
N ASP A 34 -4.09 1.81 -3.33
CA ASP A 34 -3.09 1.05 -2.58
C ASP A 34 -2.44 1.88 -1.47
N TYR A 35 -2.46 1.31 -0.26
CA TYR A 35 -1.86 1.86 0.97
C TYR A 35 -2.37 3.25 1.38
N ASP A 36 -3.50 3.71 0.83
CA ASP A 36 -4.07 5.03 1.10
C ASP A 36 -5.56 4.91 1.47
N VAL A 37 -5.87 5.22 2.72
CA VAL A 37 -7.23 5.16 3.27
C VAL A 37 -8.13 6.25 2.68
N GLU A 38 -7.58 7.42 2.37
CA GLU A 38 -8.35 8.52 1.75
C GLU A 38 -8.69 8.17 0.30
N ALA A 39 -7.73 7.65 -0.47
CA ALA A 39 -8.00 7.15 -1.82
C ALA A 39 -9.04 6.02 -1.80
N PHE A 40 -8.95 5.11 -0.82
CA PHE A 40 -9.94 4.05 -0.64
C PHE A 40 -11.32 4.60 -0.29
N TYR A 41 -11.41 5.63 0.57
CA TYR A 41 -12.67 6.30 0.90
C TYR A 41 -13.39 6.81 -0.35
N TYR A 42 -12.68 7.55 -1.21
CA TYR A 42 -13.28 8.09 -2.43
C TYR A 42 -13.65 7.01 -3.44
N LEU A 43 -12.82 5.98 -3.60
CA LEU A 43 -13.12 4.84 -4.46
C LEU A 43 -14.36 4.09 -3.97
N ALA A 44 -14.43 3.77 -2.68
CA ALA A 44 -15.56 3.08 -2.07
C ALA A 44 -16.85 3.89 -2.18
N ARG A 45 -16.79 5.21 -1.92
CA ARG A 45 -17.95 6.10 -2.06
C ARG A 45 -18.44 6.15 -3.51
N ALA A 46 -17.54 6.33 -4.47
CA ALA A 46 -17.88 6.37 -5.89
C ALA A 46 -18.46 5.03 -6.39
N ALA A 47 -17.90 3.91 -5.93
CA ALA A 47 -18.33 2.58 -6.32
C ALA A 47 -19.67 2.18 -5.68
N LEU A 48 -19.91 2.51 -4.42
CA LEU A 48 -21.03 1.96 -3.62
C LEU A 48 -22.21 2.91 -3.43
N VAL A 49 -22.04 4.22 -3.57
CA VAL A 49 -23.08 5.22 -3.28
C VAL A 49 -23.52 5.90 -4.58
N LYS A 50 -24.77 5.68 -5.00
CA LYS A 50 -25.34 6.23 -6.26
C LYS A 50 -26.29 7.39 -6.08
N ASP A 51 -26.61 7.69 -4.83
CA ASP A 51 -27.56 8.72 -4.45
C ASP A 51 -27.03 9.44 -3.22
N GLU A 52 -26.98 10.77 -3.32
CA GLU A 52 -26.36 11.65 -2.35
C GLU A 52 -27.02 11.55 -0.96
N ARG A 53 -28.28 11.13 -0.89
CA ARG A 53 -29.02 10.99 0.37
C ARG A 53 -28.45 9.92 1.30
N PHE A 54 -27.56 9.06 0.79
CA PHE A 54 -26.91 8.02 1.58
C PHE A 54 -25.46 8.33 1.94
N ILE A 55 -24.92 9.50 1.54
CA ILE A 55 -23.53 9.89 1.83
C ILE A 55 -23.29 9.92 3.35
N ASP A 56 -24.14 10.59 4.12
CA ASP A 56 -23.96 10.69 5.57
C ASP A 56 -23.91 9.32 6.27
N ARG A 57 -24.73 8.37 5.79
CA ARG A 57 -24.75 7.00 6.35
C ARG A 57 -23.51 6.22 5.97
N PHE A 58 -23.07 6.37 4.72
CA PHE A 58 -21.82 5.78 4.26
C PHE A 58 -20.65 6.31 5.11
N ASP A 59 -20.57 7.62 5.33
CA ASP A 59 -19.49 8.26 6.08
C ASP A 59 -19.44 7.75 7.53
N GLN A 60 -20.60 7.61 8.19
CA GLN A 60 -20.68 7.03 9.53
C GLN A 60 -20.18 5.59 9.60
N VAL A 61 -20.61 4.74 8.64
CA VAL A 61 -20.18 3.34 8.58
C VAL A 61 -18.69 3.25 8.24
N PHE A 62 -18.20 4.06 7.32
CA PHE A 62 -16.79 4.10 6.95
C PHE A 62 -15.91 4.49 8.14
N ALA A 63 -16.25 5.59 8.82
CA ALA A 63 -15.53 6.04 10.01
C ALA A 63 -15.59 5.03 11.16
N HIS A 64 -16.65 4.23 11.26
CA HIS A 64 -16.73 3.12 12.21
C HIS A 64 -15.83 1.96 11.81
N ALA A 65 -15.91 1.50 10.56
CA ALA A 65 -15.20 0.33 10.05
C ALA A 65 -13.68 0.51 9.97
N PHE A 66 -13.21 1.74 9.70
CA PHE A 66 -11.78 2.05 9.50
C PHE A 66 -11.16 2.84 10.66
N ARG A 67 -11.87 2.96 11.78
CA ARG A 67 -11.35 3.60 12.99
C ARG A 67 -10.04 2.95 13.43
N GLY A 68 -8.97 3.74 13.49
CA GLY A 68 -7.63 3.28 13.91
C GLY A 68 -6.76 2.70 12.79
N VAL A 69 -7.30 2.47 11.58
CA VAL A 69 -6.50 2.11 10.40
C VAL A 69 -5.76 3.33 9.85
N GLU A 70 -6.36 4.52 9.96
CA GLU A 70 -5.75 5.81 9.60
C GLU A 70 -4.41 6.07 10.33
N ALA A 71 -4.24 5.53 11.53
CA ALA A 71 -3.00 5.63 12.29
C ALA A 71 -1.86 4.75 11.73
N VAL A 72 -2.21 3.72 10.94
CA VAL A 72 -1.28 2.74 10.38
C VAL A 72 -1.00 3.00 8.90
N SER A 73 -1.85 3.75 8.19
CA SER A 73 -1.75 4.00 6.74
C SER A 73 -1.00 5.29 6.37
N GLY A 74 -0.58 6.10 7.34
CA GLY A 74 0.29 7.25 7.07
C GLY A 74 1.72 6.83 6.77
N GLU A 75 2.61 7.78 6.46
CA GLU A 75 4.08 7.58 6.36
C GLU A 75 4.66 6.83 7.58
N ALA A 76 3.94 6.83 8.71
CA ALA A 76 4.18 6.06 9.92
C ALA A 76 3.99 4.52 9.79
N ALA A 77 3.45 3.98 8.69
CA ALA A 77 3.52 2.54 8.39
C ALA A 77 4.98 2.07 8.21
N ILE A 78 5.86 3.02 7.86
CA ILE A 78 7.30 2.88 7.74
C ILE A 78 7.99 3.54 8.94
N ASP A 79 7.29 3.80 10.06
CA ASP A 79 7.98 4.10 11.31
C ASP A 79 8.59 2.80 11.83
N THR A 80 9.85 2.60 11.44
CA THR A 80 10.88 1.96 12.25
C THR A 80 10.43 0.69 12.95
N MET A 81 9.88 -0.28 12.22
CA MET A 81 10.15 -1.65 12.64
C MET A 81 11.65 -1.85 12.47
N ASP A 82 12.34 -2.20 13.55
CA ASP A 82 13.68 -2.80 13.51
C ASP A 82 13.65 -3.94 12.49
N LEU A 83 13.93 -3.65 11.21
CA LEU A 83 13.99 -4.66 10.17
C LEU A 83 15.16 -5.57 10.53
N PRO A 84 14.93 -6.82 10.96
CA PRO A 84 16.00 -7.66 11.43
C PRO A 84 16.93 -7.96 10.24
N GLU A 85 18.21 -7.65 10.38
CA GLU A 85 19.19 -7.80 9.30
C GLU A 85 19.21 -9.24 8.74
N GLU A 86 19.06 -10.25 9.61
CA GLU A 86 18.94 -11.64 9.20
C GLU A 86 17.71 -11.93 8.34
N TRP A 87 16.58 -11.29 8.62
CA TRP A 87 15.35 -11.47 7.85
C TRP A 87 15.51 -10.89 6.45
N LEU A 88 16.13 -9.72 6.32
CA LEU A 88 16.45 -9.10 5.04
C LEU A 88 17.47 -9.91 4.23
N ARG A 89 18.52 -10.46 4.87
CA ARG A 89 19.49 -11.35 4.20
C ARG A 89 18.80 -12.58 3.62
N ARG A 90 17.91 -13.23 4.39
CA ARG A 90 17.14 -14.38 3.92
C ARG A 90 16.18 -14.05 2.77
N LEU A 91 15.60 -12.86 2.77
CA LEU A 91 14.75 -12.36 1.69
C LEU A 91 15.57 -12.14 0.40
N ALA A 92 16.74 -11.50 0.53
CA ALA A 92 17.67 -11.30 -0.58
C ALA A 92 18.16 -12.64 -1.16
N GLU A 93 18.50 -13.63 -0.32
CA GLU A 93 18.92 -14.96 -0.78
C GLU A 93 17.82 -15.70 -1.56
N LYS A 94 16.56 -15.51 -1.16
CA LYS A 94 15.38 -16.20 -1.71
C LYS A 94 14.86 -15.57 -2.99
N HIS A 95 15.01 -14.26 -3.17
CA HIS A 95 14.38 -13.51 -4.26
C HIS A 95 15.36 -12.94 -5.29
N LEU A 96 16.66 -12.80 -4.98
CA LEU A 96 17.64 -12.35 -5.96
C LEU A 96 18.11 -13.51 -6.84
N THR A 97 18.13 -13.29 -8.14
CA THR A 97 18.78 -14.14 -9.13
C THR A 97 20.31 -14.12 -8.97
N ASP A 98 21.02 -15.10 -9.54
CA ASP A 98 22.48 -15.19 -9.43
C ASP A 98 23.21 -13.97 -10.04
N GLU A 99 22.59 -13.33 -11.03
CA GLU A 99 23.11 -12.10 -11.63
C GLU A 99 22.95 -10.90 -10.69
N GLU A 100 21.79 -10.78 -10.03
CA GLU A 100 21.53 -9.73 -9.04
C GLU A 100 22.39 -9.90 -7.78
N LYS A 101 22.64 -11.14 -7.34
CA LYS A 101 23.57 -11.44 -6.24
C LYS A 101 24.99 -10.95 -6.55
N LYS A 102 25.48 -11.19 -7.78
CA LYS A 102 26.78 -10.67 -8.23
C LYS A 102 26.81 -9.14 -8.30
N LEU A 103 25.70 -8.52 -8.70
CA LEU A 103 25.57 -7.07 -8.69
C LEU A 103 25.69 -6.52 -7.26
N VAL A 104 25.01 -7.15 -6.28
CA VAL A 104 25.12 -6.81 -4.85
C VAL A 104 26.56 -6.94 -4.35
N GLU A 105 27.27 -8.01 -4.72
CA GLU A 105 28.68 -8.17 -4.37
C GLU A 105 29.54 -7.05 -5.00
N SER A 106 29.35 -6.74 -6.28
CA SER A 106 30.09 -5.68 -6.98
C SER A 106 29.85 -4.26 -6.44
N LEU A 107 28.68 -4.02 -5.84
CA LEU A 107 28.34 -2.75 -5.19
C LEU A 107 29.01 -2.60 -3.81
N GLY A 108 29.76 -3.60 -3.36
CA GLY A 108 30.49 -3.65 -2.09
C GLY A 108 29.79 -4.46 -1.00
N GLY A 109 28.97 -5.43 -1.41
CA GLY A 109 28.31 -6.38 -0.51
C GLY A 109 27.00 -5.87 0.09
N PHE A 110 26.33 -6.78 0.80
CA PHE A 110 25.03 -6.54 1.40
C PHE A 110 25.02 -5.35 2.39
N GLU A 111 26.11 -5.18 3.14
CA GLU A 111 26.22 -4.12 4.14
C GLU A 111 26.23 -2.71 3.51
N LYS A 112 26.96 -2.53 2.41
CA LYS A 112 26.99 -1.27 1.66
C LYS A 112 25.69 -1.01 0.91
N LEU A 113 25.02 -2.07 0.47
CA LEU A 113 23.68 -2.00 -0.11
C LEU A 113 22.67 -1.49 0.93
N MET A 114 22.72 -2.01 2.16
CA MET A 114 21.89 -1.56 3.28
C MET A 114 22.20 -0.13 3.71
N GLU A 115 23.46 0.27 3.75
CA GLU A 115 23.86 1.66 4.03
C GLU A 115 23.32 2.63 2.95
N THR A 116 23.39 2.22 1.69
CA THR A 116 22.88 3.01 0.55
C THR A 116 21.35 3.10 0.59
N LEU A 117 20.67 2.00 0.93
CA LEU A 117 19.22 1.97 1.15
C LEU A 117 18.82 2.94 2.28
N LYS A 118 19.54 2.90 3.41
CA LYS A 118 19.29 3.78 4.55
C LYS A 118 19.45 5.25 4.18
N LYS A 119 20.55 5.61 3.50
CA LYS A 119 20.76 6.98 2.99
C LYS A 119 19.65 7.42 2.04
N ARG A 120 19.18 6.53 1.15
CA ARG A 120 18.08 6.86 0.23
C ARG A 120 16.75 7.02 0.95
N LEU A 121 16.46 6.22 1.97
CA LEU A 121 15.28 6.38 2.83
C LEU A 121 15.32 7.69 3.61
N GLU A 122 16.48 8.09 4.14
CA GLU A 122 16.67 9.37 4.83
C GLU A 122 16.54 10.58 3.88
N GLU A 123 17.01 10.45 2.63
CA GLU A 123 16.90 11.49 1.60
C GLU A 123 15.50 11.59 0.97
N GLN A 124 14.74 10.49 0.99
CA GLN A 124 13.44 10.40 0.31
C GLN A 124 12.32 10.98 1.18
N LYS A 125 11.98 12.25 0.93
CA LYS A 125 10.91 12.99 1.63
C LYS A 125 9.51 12.79 1.04
N GLY A 126 9.30 11.81 0.16
CA GLY A 126 8.00 11.58 -0.47
C GLY A 126 7.97 10.44 -1.49
N ARG A 127 6.77 10.12 -1.99
CA ARG A 127 6.52 9.05 -2.97
C ARG A 127 7.15 9.37 -4.32
N HIS A 128 7.96 8.45 -4.84
CA HIS A 128 8.57 8.53 -6.16
C HIS A 128 8.03 7.39 -7.04
N GLN A 129 7.77 7.67 -8.32
CA GLN A 129 7.36 6.68 -9.32
C GLN A 129 8.32 6.73 -10.51
N GLY A 130 8.88 5.58 -10.88
CA GLY A 130 9.85 5.45 -11.98
C GLY A 130 11.28 5.95 -11.68
N GLY A 131 12.23 5.48 -12.51
CA GLY A 131 13.66 5.82 -12.42
C GLY A 131 14.54 4.72 -11.81
N SER A 132 15.86 4.91 -11.86
CA SER A 132 16.87 3.95 -11.34
C SER A 132 17.41 4.32 -9.94
N LYS A 133 17.13 5.55 -9.48
CA LYS A 133 17.76 6.13 -8.28
C LYS A 133 16.93 5.99 -7.00
N TRP A 134 15.62 6.22 -7.05
CA TRP A 134 14.75 6.32 -5.88
C TRP A 134 13.94 5.04 -5.63
N ILE A 135 13.45 4.87 -4.40
CA ILE A 135 12.62 3.72 -4.01
C ILE A 135 11.19 4.02 -4.46
N GLY A 136 10.65 3.20 -5.35
CA GLY A 136 9.32 3.43 -5.93
C GLY A 136 8.84 2.25 -6.77
N THR A 137 7.57 2.28 -7.16
CA THR A 137 6.96 1.31 -8.07
C THR A 137 7.28 1.63 -9.54
N ALA A 138 7.34 0.60 -10.38
CA ALA A 138 7.63 0.67 -11.82
C ALA A 138 9.01 1.26 -12.23
N GLY A 139 10.02 1.19 -11.35
CA GLY A 139 11.41 1.60 -11.63
C GLY A 139 12.37 0.42 -11.84
N THR A 140 13.56 0.68 -12.38
CA THR A 140 14.65 -0.32 -12.50
C THR A 140 15.63 -0.24 -11.32
N SER A 141 15.26 0.46 -10.26
CA SER A 141 16.08 0.53 -9.06
C SER A 141 16.13 -0.84 -8.39
N PRO A 142 17.29 -1.30 -7.89
CA PRO A 142 17.39 -2.56 -7.16
C PRO A 142 16.63 -2.55 -5.82
N PHE A 143 15.99 -1.42 -5.47
CA PHE A 143 15.18 -1.24 -4.27
C PHE A 143 13.71 -0.97 -4.56
N GLY A 144 13.29 -0.94 -5.83
CA GLY A 144 11.89 -0.79 -6.21
C GLY A 144 11.13 -2.12 -6.10
N ALA A 145 9.87 -2.06 -5.68
CA ALA A 145 8.94 -3.18 -5.88
C ALA A 145 8.35 -3.08 -7.30
N TYR A 146 8.24 -4.21 -7.97
CA TYR A 146 7.55 -4.32 -9.26
C TYR A 146 6.09 -3.92 -9.12
#